data_AF-A0A3S4ZU68-F1
#
_entry.id   AF-A0A3S4ZU68-F1
#
_cell.length_a   1.000
_cell.length_b   1.000
_cell.length_c   1.000
_cell.angle_alpha   90.00
_cell.angle_beta   90.00
_cell.angle_gamma   90.00
#
_symmetry.space_group_name_H-M   'P 1'
#
loop_
_entity.id
_entity.type
_entity.pdbx_description
1 polymer ?
#
loop_
_entity_poly.entity_id
_entity_poly.type
_entity_poly.pdbx_seq_one_letter_code
_entity_poly.pdbx_strand_id
1 'polypeptide(L)'
;FICKANGVLYENQLIQIGLKTQYQSSGQGKLAVFYGNKSSLGDLTNFVVQVTNTDAIEDTGLQVHLQQAPPSLVPAGAQVQHMIHLECFSEFVTMPRFNISFT
;
A
#
# COMPACT_ATOMS: atom_id res chain seq x y z
N PHE A 1 -2.45 -12.83 -0.83
CA PHE A 1 -2.22 -12.39 0.57
C PHE A 1 -3.31 -12.83 1.56
N ILE A 2 -4.28 -13.66 1.16
CA ILE A 2 -5.44 -14.01 2.00
C ILE A 2 -5.05 -14.71 3.32
N CYS A 3 -4.01 -15.56 3.31
CA CYS A 3 -3.55 -16.28 4.51
C CYS A 3 -2.10 -15.96 4.90
N LYS A 4 -1.51 -14.91 4.31
CA LYS A 4 -0.10 -14.53 4.55
C LYS A 4 -0.02 -13.05 4.89
N ALA A 5 0.46 -12.76 6.08
CA ALA A 5 0.63 -11.39 6.56
C ALA A 5 1.81 -10.65 5.92
N ASN A 6 2.73 -11.36 5.26
CA ASN A 6 3.95 -10.79 4.69
C ASN A 6 4.23 -11.35 3.30
N GLY A 7 4.79 -10.52 2.42
CA GLY A 7 5.28 -10.97 1.11
C GLY A 7 5.37 -9.87 0.07
N VAL A 8 5.72 -10.26 -1.16
CA VAL A 8 5.74 -9.39 -2.35
C VAL A 8 4.35 -9.36 -2.99
N LEU A 9 3.72 -8.19 -3.01
CA LEU A 9 2.41 -7.95 -3.61
C LEU A 9 2.52 -7.80 -5.13
N TYR A 10 3.55 -7.11 -5.59
CA TYR A 10 3.82 -6.88 -7.00
C TYR A 10 5.32 -6.77 -7.22
N GLU A 11 5.80 -7.25 -8.36
CA GLU A 11 7.20 -7.09 -8.75
C GLU A 11 7.33 -7.04 -10.27
N ASN A 12 8.15 -6.11 -10.76
CA ASN A 12 8.63 -6.10 -12.14
C ASN A 12 10.14 -5.75 -12.17
N GLN A 13 10.63 -5.32 -13.33
CA GLN A 13 12.03 -4.95 -13.52
C GLN A 13 12.41 -3.61 -12.84
N LEU A 14 11.45 -2.71 -12.62
CA LEU A 14 11.67 -1.37 -12.10
C LEU A 14 11.40 -1.27 -10.60
N ILE A 15 10.36 -1.96 -10.09
CA ILE A 15 9.90 -1.82 -8.72
C ILE A 15 9.42 -3.15 -8.14
N GLN A 16 9.66 -3.34 -6.84
CA GLN A 16 9.05 -4.37 -6.01
C GLN A 16 8.19 -3.70 -4.93
N ILE A 17 6.96 -4.17 -4.79
CA ILE A 17 6.02 -3.72 -3.76
C ILE A 17 5.85 -4.85 -2.75
N GLY A 18 6.43 -4.67 -1.57
CA GLY A 18 6.27 -5.56 -0.43
C GLY A 18 5.12 -5.12 0.47
N LEU A 19 4.53 -6.07 1.18
CA LEU A 19 3.48 -5.83 2.16
C LEU A 19 3.75 -6.61 3.45
N LYS A 20 3.59 -5.94 4.59
CA LYS A 20 3.51 -6.54 5.92
C LYS A 20 2.27 -5.99 6.62
N THR A 21 1.40 -6.88 7.05
CA THR A 21 0.12 -6.54 7.67
C THR A 21 0.05 -7.02 9.11
N GLN A 22 -0.59 -6.24 9.96
CA GLN A 22 -0.97 -6.62 11.32
C GLN A 22 -2.43 -6.26 11.54
N TYR A 23 -3.20 -7.16 12.13
CA TYR A 23 -4.62 -6.96 12.41
C TYR A 23 -4.90 -7.24 13.88
N GLN A 24 -5.84 -6.50 14.45
CA GLN A 24 -6.35 -6.68 15.80
C GLN A 24 -7.83 -7.04 15.75
N SER A 25 -8.30 -7.79 16.74
CA SER A 25 -9.72 -8.20 16.85
C SER A 25 -10.68 -7.03 17.03
N SER A 26 -10.17 -5.83 17.33
CA SER A 26 -10.94 -4.57 17.40
C SER A 26 -11.32 -3.99 16.04
N GLY A 27 -10.98 -4.67 14.93
CA GLY A 27 -11.21 -4.16 13.57
C GLY A 27 -10.11 -3.22 13.07
N GLN A 28 -9.07 -2.98 13.87
CA GLN A 28 -7.93 -2.15 13.47
C GLN A 28 -6.85 -2.96 12.74
N GLY A 29 -6.28 -2.36 11.70
CA GLY A 29 -5.20 -2.94 10.91
C GLY A 29 -4.09 -1.95 10.62
N LYS A 30 -2.87 -2.46 10.45
CA LYS A 30 -1.70 -1.69 9.98
C LYS A 30 -1.07 -2.40 8.79
N LEU A 31 -0.78 -1.66 7.74
CA LEU A 31 -0.03 -2.11 6.58
C LEU A 31 1.27 -1.30 6.51
N ALA A 32 2.39 -2.00 6.54
CA ALA A 32 3.66 -1.47 6.08
C ALA A 32 3.81 -1.88 4.61
N VAL A 33 3.71 -0.90 3.72
CA VAL A 33 3.97 -1.07 2.29
C VAL A 33 5.43 -0.69 2.03
N PHE A 34 6.16 -1.54 1.31
CA PHE A 34 7.57 -1.33 0.99
C PHE A 34 7.74 -1.12 -0.51
N TYR A 35 8.23 0.04 -0.92
CA TYR A 35 8.56 0.34 -2.32
C TYR A 35 10.05 0.17 -2.53
N GLY A 36 10.46 -0.93 -3.15
CA GLY A 36 11.85 -1.21 -3.51
C GLY A 36 12.13 -0.79 -4.95
N ASN A 37 12.99 0.21 -5.14
CA ASN A 37 13.43 0.61 -6.47
C ASN A 37 14.50 -0.38 -6.98
N LYS A 38 14.16 -1.11 -8.03
CA LYS A 38 15.04 -2.05 -8.73
C LYS A 38 15.62 -1.47 -10.03
N SER A 39 15.22 -0.25 -10.40
CA SER A 39 15.71 0.44 -11.57
C SER A 39 17.20 0.71 -11.46
N SER A 40 17.94 0.37 -12.51
CA SER A 40 19.34 0.80 -12.68
C SER A 40 19.46 2.20 -13.30
N LEU A 41 18.34 2.85 -13.63
CA LEU A 41 18.30 4.12 -14.36
C LEU A 41 18.37 5.35 -13.44
N GLY A 42 18.14 5.17 -12.14
CA GLY A 42 18.14 6.26 -11.16
C GLY A 42 16.99 6.16 -10.16
N ASP A 43 16.74 7.27 -9.46
CA ASP A 43 15.68 7.39 -8.48
C ASP A 43 14.31 7.39 -9.15
N LEU A 44 13.29 6.79 -8.51
CA LEU A 44 11.90 6.96 -8.92
C LEU A 44 11.38 8.27 -8.34
N THR A 45 11.10 9.23 -9.20
CA THR A 45 10.66 10.59 -8.83
C THR A 45 9.16 10.75 -9.07
N ASN A 46 8.58 11.86 -8.60
CA ASN A 46 7.14 12.13 -8.71
C ASN A 46 6.31 10.93 -8.25
N PHE A 47 6.78 10.27 -7.19
CA PHE A 47 6.17 9.05 -6.70
C PHE A 47 4.85 9.40 -6.02
N VAL A 48 3.76 8.83 -6.53
CA VAL A 48 2.41 9.09 -6.05
C VAL A 48 1.75 7.76 -5.73
N VAL A 49 1.12 7.70 -4.57
CA VAL A 49 0.31 6.56 -4.13
C VAL A 49 -1.10 7.06 -3.88
N GLN A 50 -2.06 6.48 -4.58
CA GLN A 50 -3.48 6.73 -4.39
C GLN A 50 -4.15 5.45 -3.94
N VAL A 51 -4.85 5.51 -2.80
CA VAL A 51 -5.68 4.41 -2.32
C VAL A 51 -7.13 4.76 -2.59
N THR A 52 -7.83 3.90 -3.33
CA THR A 52 -9.22 4.11 -3.68
C THR A 52 -10.04 2.90 -3.25
N ASN A 53 -11.08 3.13 -2.46
CA ASN A 53 -12.13 2.14 -2.25
C ASN A 53 -13.00 2.19 -3.51
N THR A 54 -12.76 1.29 -4.46
CA THR A 54 -13.38 1.39 -5.79
C THR A 54 -14.69 0.63 -5.82
N ASP A 55 -15.75 1.32 -6.23
CA ASP A 55 -17.00 0.82 -6.84
C ASP A 55 -18.26 0.70 -5.98
N ALA A 56 -18.27 1.09 -4.69
CA ALA A 56 -19.52 1.16 -3.94
C ALA A 56 -19.69 2.49 -3.20
N ILE A 57 -20.72 3.23 -3.58
CA ILE A 57 -21.27 4.37 -2.81
C ILE A 57 -21.75 3.90 -1.42
N GLU A 58 -21.81 2.59 -1.17
CA GLU A 58 -22.41 1.96 0.02
C GLU A 58 -21.46 1.10 0.88
N ASP A 59 -20.28 0.69 0.38
CA ASP A 59 -19.38 -0.20 1.14
C ASP A 59 -18.44 0.62 2.05
N THR A 60 -18.99 1.04 3.19
CA THR A 60 -18.32 1.89 4.20
C THR A 60 -17.60 1.08 5.28
N GLY A 61 -17.62 -0.25 5.18
CA GLY A 61 -17.14 -1.14 6.23
C GLY A 61 -15.64 -1.07 6.50
N LEU A 62 -14.84 -0.56 5.56
CA LEU A 62 -13.39 -0.39 5.70
C LEU A 62 -12.96 1.05 5.36
N GLN A 63 -12.40 1.75 6.35
CA GLN A 63 -11.72 3.03 6.14
C GLN A 63 -10.21 2.84 6.06
N VAL A 64 -9.59 3.60 5.16
CA VAL A 64 -8.14 3.63 4.97
C VAL A 64 -7.63 5.00 5.36
N HIS A 65 -6.76 5.05 6.37
CA HIS A 65 -6.14 6.27 6.87
C HIS A 65 -4.64 6.24 6.59
N LEU A 66 -4.13 7.21 5.84
CA LEU A 66 -2.70 7.35 5.62
C LEU A 66 -2.07 7.95 6.89
N GLN A 67 -1.23 7.17 7.60
CA GLN A 67 -0.58 7.66 8.82
C GLN A 67 0.50 8.70 8.53
N GLN A 68 1.04 8.67 7.32
CA GLN A 68 2.03 9.60 6.81
C GLN A 68 1.76 9.86 5.32
N ALA A 69 2.24 10.98 4.80
CA ALA A 69 2.20 11.22 3.35
C ALA A 69 2.97 10.10 2.62
N PRO A 70 2.51 9.68 1.43
CA PRO A 70 3.29 8.76 0.59
C PRO A 70 4.64 9.40 0.24
N PRO A 71 5.68 8.58 0.02
CA PRO A 71 6.97 9.11 -0.42
C PRO A 71 6.82 9.77 -1.79
N SER A 72 7.49 10.90 -2.00
CA SER A 72 7.58 11.55 -3.31
C SER A 72 8.76 11.07 -4.16
N LEU A 73 9.67 10.30 -3.56
CA LEU A 73 10.91 9.79 -4.13
C LEU A 73 11.21 8.39 -3.57
N VAL A 74 11.68 7.48 -4.42
CA VAL A 74 12.29 6.20 -4.02
C VAL A 74 13.69 6.10 -4.62
N PRO A 75 14.76 6.30 -3.84
CA PRO A 75 16.12 6.33 -4.36
C PRO A 75 16.55 5.02 -5.04
N ALA A 76 17.48 5.09 -5.99
CA ALA A 76 18.02 3.93 -6.70
C ALA A 76 18.55 2.85 -5.73
N GLY A 77 18.08 1.61 -5.89
CA GLY A 77 18.47 0.49 -5.04
C GLY A 77 17.95 0.55 -3.59
N ALA A 78 17.20 1.59 -3.22
CA ALA A 78 16.65 1.75 -1.89
C ALA A 78 15.25 1.13 -1.77
N GLN A 79 14.85 0.90 -0.53
CA GLN A 79 13.49 0.51 -0.16
C GLN A 79 12.92 1.49 0.84
N VAL A 80 11.75 2.05 0.53
CA VAL A 80 11.06 3.05 1.37
C VAL A 80 9.77 2.45 1.95
N GLN A 81 9.54 2.68 3.24
CA GLN A 81 8.35 2.21 3.96
C GLN A 81 7.25 3.28 3.99
N HIS A 82 6.02 2.88 3.66
CA HIS A 82 4.81 3.68 3.80
C HIS A 82 3.78 2.98 4.71
N MET A 83 3.48 3.64 5.84
CA MET A 83 2.54 3.13 6.84
C MET A 83 1.10 3.57 6.57
N ILE A 84 0.20 2.60 6.55
CA ILE A 84 -1.24 2.80 6.33
C ILE A 84 -2.00 2.14 7.48
N HIS A 85 -2.98 2.86 8.00
CA HIS A 85 -3.90 2.38 9.03
C HIS A 85 -5.24 2.01 8.41
N LEU A 86 -5.84 0.94 8.90
CA LEU A 86 -7.16 0.48 8.51
C LEU A 86 -8.07 0.43 9.70
N GLU A 87 -9.33 0.78 9.47
CA GLU A 87 -10.40 0.62 10.45
C GLU A 87 -11.60 -0.07 9.79
N CYS A 88 -11.93 -1.24 10.32
CA CYS A 88 -13.08 -2.04 9.90
C CYS A 88 -14.25 -1.77 10.85
N PHE A 89 -15.32 -1.16 10.35
CA PHE A 89 -16.54 -0.82 11.10
C PHE A 89 -17.66 -1.83 10.88
N SER A 90 -17.67 -2.50 9.73
CA SER A 90 -18.63 -3.54 9.38
C SER A 90 -18.02 -4.53 8.38
N GLU A 91 -18.76 -5.59 8.07
CA GLU A 91 -18.42 -6.46 6.94
C GLU A 91 -18.33 -5.63 5.65
N PHE A 92 -17.37 -5.99 4.80
CA PHE A 92 -17.13 -5.39 3.50
C PHE A 92 -16.72 -6.49 2.51
N VAL A 93 -17.00 -6.28 1.23
CA VAL A 93 -16.64 -7.23 0.16
C VAL A 93 -15.78 -6.58 -0.91
N THR A 94 -15.76 -5.25 -0.93
CA THR A 94 -15.01 -4.47 -1.91
C THR A 94 -13.54 -4.35 -1.50
N MET A 95 -12.62 -4.55 -2.45
CA MET A 95 -11.19 -4.47 -2.17
C MET A 95 -10.65 -3.06 -2.48
N PRO A 96 -9.84 -2.45 -1.59
CA PRO A 96 -9.16 -1.20 -1.90
C PRO A 96 -8.14 -1.41 -3.03
N ARG A 97 -8.07 -0.45 -3.95
CA ARG A 97 -7.08 -0.42 -5.04
C ARG A 97 -5.96 0.56 -4.71
N PHE A 98 -4.74 0.10 -4.90
CA PHE A 98 -3.51 0.87 -4.80
C PHE A 98 -3.04 1.26 -6.21
N ASN A 99 -3.16 2.54 -6.55
CA ASN A 99 -2.61 3.11 -7.77
C ASN A 99 -1.29 3.79 -7.44
N ILE A 100 -0.22 3.36 -8.12
CA ILE A 100 1.12 3.89 -7.92
C ILE A 100 1.63 4.41 -9.27
N SER A 101 2.07 5.66 -9.30
CA SER A 101 2.71 6.28 -10.46
C SER A 101 4.02 6.93 -10.05
N PHE A 102 4.98 6.96 -10.97
CA PHE A 102 6.29 7.55 -10.79
C PHE A 102 6.93 7.84 -12.15
N THR A 103 8.03 8.58 -12.14
CA THR A 103 8.87 8.89 -13.31
C THR A 103 10.30 8.45 -13.04
#